data_AF-C0B8T9-F1
#
_entry.id   AF-C0B8T9-F1
#
_cell.length_a   1.000
_cell.length_b   1.000
_cell.length_c   1.000
_cell.angle_alpha   90.00
_cell.angle_beta   90.00
_cell.angle_gamma   90.00
#
_symmetry.space_group_name_H-M   'P 1'
#
loop_
_entity.id
_entity.type
_entity.pdbx_description
1 polymer ?
#
loop_
_entity_poly.entity_id
_entity_poly.type
_entity_poly.pdbx_seq_one_letter_code
_entity_poly.pdbx_strand_id
1 'polypeptide(L)' 'MHILRHTFATRCIEAGMKPKTLQMLLGHSNIGITMNLYVHTTEEEKKKEMDLVAEALMAM' A
#
# COMPACT_ATOMS: atom_id res chain seq x y z
N MET A 1 9.44 -18.13 10.70
CA MET A 1 9.20 -16.75 11.17
C MET A 1 8.77 -15.77 10.07
N HIS A 2 9.02 -16.05 8.78
CA HIS A 2 8.62 -15.14 7.69
C HIS A 2 7.12 -15.18 7.36
N ILE A 3 6.47 -16.35 7.39
CA ILE A 3 5.07 -16.53 6.95
C ILE A 3 4.08 -15.64 7.72
N LEU A 4 4.19 -15.56 9.05
CA LEU A 4 3.28 -14.74 9.87
C LEU A 4 3.45 -13.24 9.60
N ARG A 5 4.70 -12.78 9.43
CA ARG A 5 4.97 -11.41 8.99
C ARG A 5 4.40 -11.16 7.60
N HIS A 6 4.47 -12.16 6.73
CA HIS A 6 3.92 -12.04 5.39
C HIS A 6 2.40 -11.93 5.40
N THR A 7 1.71 -12.81 6.15
CA THR A 7 0.25 -12.76 6.32
C THR A 7 -0.20 -11.44 6.95
N PHE A 8 0.51 -10.96 7.98
CA PHE A 8 0.21 -9.69 8.63
C PHE A 8 0.32 -8.52 7.65
N ALA A 9 1.39 -8.47 6.86
CA ALA A 9 1.58 -7.44 5.85
C ALA A 9 0.46 -7.46 4.78
N THR A 10 0.10 -8.64 4.26
CA THR A 10 -1.03 -8.79 3.33
C THR A 10 -2.32 -8.22 3.91
N ARG A 11 -2.68 -8.63 5.14
CA ARG A 11 -3.94 -8.19 5.77
C ARG A 11 -3.97 -6.68 6.03
N CYS A 12 -2.84 -6.08 6.39
CA CYS A 12 -2.75 -4.64 6.55
C CYS A 12 -2.97 -3.90 5.22
N ILE A 13 -2.38 -4.37 4.11
CA ILE A 13 -2.57 -3.78 2.79
C ILE A 13 -4.02 -3.97 2.30
N GLU A 14 -4.58 -5.18 2.44
CA GLU A 14 -5.99 -5.45 2.11
C GLU A 14 -6.97 -4.57 2.90
N ALA A 15 -6.61 -4.20 4.14
CA ALA A 15 -7.38 -3.28 4.97
C ALA A 15 -7.17 -1.79 4.61
N GLY A 16 -6.41 -1.48 3.54
CA GLY A 16 -6.14 -0.12 3.07
C GLY A 16 -5.03 0.60 3.82
N MET A 17 -4.18 -0.10 4.60
CA MET A 17 -3.05 0.52 5.26
C MET A 17 -2.03 1.01 4.23
N LYS A 18 -1.59 2.26 4.38
CA LYS A 18 -0.55 2.82 3.50
C LYS A 18 0.74 2.00 3.60
N PRO A 19 1.37 1.60 2.48
CA PRO A 19 2.59 0.77 2.49
C PRO A 19 3.73 1.36 3.32
N LYS A 20 3.87 2.69 3.37
CA LYS A 20 4.89 3.39 4.16
C LYS A 20 4.63 3.32 5.67
N THR A 21 3.36 3.32 6.09
CA THR A 21 2.97 3.08 7.49
C THR A 21 3.28 1.64 7.89
N LEU A 22 2.92 0.69 7.03
CA LEU A 22 3.22 -0.73 7.25
C LEU A 22 4.73 -1.00 7.34
N GLN A 23 5.53 -0.33 6.50
CA GLN A 23 6.99 -0.44 6.53
C GLN A 23 7.56 -0.02 7.90
N MET A 24 7.11 1.13 8.44
CA MET A 24 7.54 1.59 9.77
C MET A 24 7.13 0.59 10.86
N LEU A 25 5.91 0.05 10.78
CA LEU A 25 5.40 -0.92 11.75
C LEU A 25 6.19 -2.25 11.75
N LEU A 26 6.64 -2.69 10.58
CA LEU A 26 7.44 -3.91 10.42
C LEU A 26 8.92 -3.72 10.75
N GLY A 27 9.38 -2.47 10.88
CA GLY A 27 10.79 -2.15 11.11
C GLY A 27 11.70 -2.52 9.93
N HIS A 28 11.16 -2.59 8.72
CA HIS A 28 11.92 -2.97 7.54
C HIS A 28 12.75 -1.77 7.02
N SER A 29 14.07 -1.86 7.16
CA SER A 29 15.02 -0.89 6.61
C SER A 29 15.03 -0.86 5.07
N ASN A 30 14.58 -1.93 4.40
CA ASN A 30 14.43 -2.00 2.95
C ASN A 30 12.95 -2.13 2.54
N ILE A 31 12.45 -1.13 1.80
CA ILE A 31 11.06 -1.06 1.32
C ILE A 31 10.78 -2.12 0.25
N GLY A 32 11.82 -2.64 -0.41
CA GLY A 32 11.69 -3.56 -1.55
C GLY A 32 10.96 -4.87 -1.21
N ILE A 33 11.09 -5.38 0.02
CA ILE A 33 10.37 -6.60 0.44
C ILE A 33 8.89 -6.30 0.71
N THR A 34 8.57 -5.08 1.15
CA THR A 34 7.20 -4.69 1.54
C THR A 34 6.39 -4.20 0.34
N MET A 35 7.03 -3.57 -0.66
CA MET A 35 6.34 -3.12 -1.87
C MET A 35 6.23 -4.21 -2.94
N ASN A 36 7.30 -4.97 -3.23
CA ASN A 36 7.26 -5.95 -4.33
C ASN A 36 6.38 -7.17 -4.02
N LEU A 37 6.13 -7.47 -2.74
CA LEU A 37 5.42 -8.69 -2.35
C LEU A 37 3.93 -8.50 -2.08
N TYR A 38 3.44 -7.26 -1.92
CA TYR A 38 2.07 -6.99 -1.44
C TYR A 38 1.25 -6.01 -2.26
N VAL A 39 1.88 -5.25 -3.13
CA VAL A 39 1.19 -4.19 -3.87
C VAL A 39 1.22 -4.56 -5.35
N HIS A 40 0.36 -5.47 -5.75
CA HIS A 40 -0.10 -5.47 -7.15
C HIS A 40 -1.21 -4.44 -7.23
N THR A 41 -0.85 -3.18 -7.51
CA THR A 41 -1.84 -2.15 -7.79
C THR A 41 -2.48 -2.47 -9.14
N THR A 42 -3.80 -2.54 -9.16
CA THR A 42 -4.53 -2.67 -10.42
C THR A 42 -4.55 -1.33 -11.16
N GLU A 43 -4.60 -1.35 -12.49
CA GLU A 43 -4.75 -0.10 -13.27
C GLU A 43 -6.07 0.62 -12.92
N GLU A 44 -7.07 -0.11 -12.42
CA GLU A 44 -8.35 0.43 -11.98
C GLU A 44 -8.23 1.26 -10.70
N GLU A 45 -7.49 0.77 -9.70
CA GLU A 45 -7.19 1.53 -8.48
C GLU A 45 -6.35 2.76 -8.78
N LYS A 46 -5.38 2.64 -9.70
CA LYS A 46 -4.56 3.77 -10.13
C LYS A 46 -5.40 4.87 -10.77
N LYS A 47 -6.35 4.49 -11.63
CA LYS A 47 -7.29 5.43 -12.24
C LYS A 47 -8.18 6.11 -11.20
N LYS A 48 -8.74 5.32 -10.27
CA LYS A 48 -9.57 5.85 -9.18
C LYS A 48 -8.84 6.88 -8.31
N GLU A 49 -7.59 6.60 -7.93
CA GLU A 49 -6.77 7.54 -7.16
C GLU A 49 -6.48 8.82 -7.95
N MET A 50 -6.23 8.72 -9.26
CA MET A 50 -6.07 9.89 -10.13
C MET A 50 -7.34 10.71 -10.25
N ASP A 51 -8.50 10.07 -10.36
CA ASP A 51 -9.80 10.75 -10.45
C ASP A 51 -10.10 11.53 -9.14
N LEU A 52 -9.81 10.94 -7.97
CA LEU A 52 -9.94 11.62 -6.67
C LEU A 52 -9.04 12.85 -6.56
N VAL A 53 -7.80 12.77 -7.05
CA VAL A 53 -6.88 13.92 -7.07
C VAL A 53 -7.39 15.00 -8.03
N ALA A 54 -7.91 14.62 -9.20
CA ALA A 54 -8.47 15.56 -10.16
C ALA A 54 -9.69 16.30 -9.59
N GLU A 55 -10.61 15.60 -8.92
CA GLU A 55 -11.74 16.22 -8.22
C GLU A 55 -11.29 17.19 -7.13
N ALA A 56 -10.33 16.80 -6.29
CA ALA A 56 -9.81 17.64 -5.22
C ALA A 56 -9.14 18.92 -5.75
N LEU A 57 -8.49 18.85 -6.91
CA LEU A 57 -7.88 20.02 -7.57
C LEU A 57 -8.90 20.92 -8.27
N MET A 58 -9.98 20.36 -8.83
CA MET A 58 -11.04 21.15 -9.47
C MET A 58 -11.99 21.82 -8.48
N ALA A 59 -12.03 21.35 -7.23
CA ALA A 59 -12.83 21.93 -6.15
C ALA A 59 -12.12 23.08 -5.39
N MET A 60 -10.89 23.46 -5.80
CA MET A 60 -10.10 24.55 -5.23
C MET A 60 -10.36 25.90 -5.91
#